data_AF-A0A2C6KL73-F1
#
_entry.id   AF-A0A2C6KL73-F1
#
_cell.length_a   1.000
_cell.length_b   1.000
_cell.length_c   1.000
_cell.angle_alpha   90.00
_cell.angle_beta   90.00
_cell.angle_gamma   90.00
#
_symmetry.space_group_name_H-M   'P 1'
#
loop_
_entity.id
_entity.type
_entity.pdbx_description
1 polymer ?
#
loop_
_entity_poly.entity_id
_entity_poly.type
_entity_poly.pdbx_seq_one_letter_code
_entity_poly.pdbx_strand_id
1 'polypeptide(L)'
;MSTSSSSCTSQGRILSSSSSSFNKMSPHLTPFDVFLYIPNLIGYVRLVLLILSGLCWIVDRPFFFLLCYITSQGLDGVDGEAARRLNQVSIFGACLDQVVDRLSTCLLYVLISAVYPPHYACGLFLFLLFDVGGHWIHFFASAVVGAKSHKDVRATDEKKNEGLAEGEKEKRQKMTRKKEEEEKEKRKEEKMLVAEPHWVLRVYYESRLLMCLCILCYEGFLLSLLLLSNTSSSPFSFSSPHSDVLVKNKTDLFFLSPFTLRLLLGVCTPFMLFKTLTNILQGIYGAKRLVCWGLSLQRKRLQ
;
A
#
# COMPACT_ATOMS: atom_id res chain seq x y z
N MET A 1 9.74 -7.72 -34.93
CA MET A 1 9.02 -6.62 -34.26
C MET A 1 8.89 -6.97 -32.79
N SER A 2 9.85 -6.51 -31.99
CA SER A 2 9.97 -6.78 -30.56
C SER A 2 9.36 -5.62 -29.78
N THR A 3 8.18 -5.84 -29.20
CA THR A 3 7.50 -4.86 -28.32
C THR A 3 7.69 -5.26 -26.86
N SER A 4 8.45 -4.43 -26.16
CA SER A 4 8.86 -4.54 -24.76
C SER A 4 7.70 -4.26 -23.79
N SER A 5 7.41 -5.25 -22.95
CA SER A 5 6.44 -5.23 -21.85
C SER A 5 7.00 -4.46 -20.65
N SER A 6 6.35 -3.37 -20.23
CA SER A 6 6.84 -2.48 -19.17
C SER A 6 5.74 -1.89 -18.28
N SER A 7 5.00 -2.74 -17.56
CA SER A 7 3.97 -2.32 -16.61
C SER A 7 4.10 -2.84 -15.17
N CYS A 8 4.88 -3.91 -14.89
CA CYS A 8 5.16 -4.38 -13.51
C CYS A 8 6.29 -3.61 -12.80
N THR A 9 6.33 -2.29 -12.99
CA THR A 9 7.53 -1.48 -12.70
C THR A 9 7.15 -0.04 -12.33
N SER A 10 6.30 0.22 -11.33
CA SER A 10 6.21 1.58 -10.73
C SER A 10 6.85 1.62 -9.35
N GLN A 11 6.49 0.73 -8.42
CA GLN A 11 7.11 0.71 -7.08
C GLN A 11 8.55 0.21 -7.07
N GLY A 12 8.89 -0.80 -7.87
CA GLY A 12 10.27 -1.22 -8.11
C GLY A 12 11.10 -0.19 -8.91
N ARG A 13 10.45 0.64 -9.76
CA ARG A 13 11.12 1.70 -10.51
C ARG A 13 11.43 2.94 -9.68
N ILE A 14 10.72 3.22 -8.59
CA ILE A 14 11.07 4.35 -7.72
C ILE A 14 12.41 4.08 -7.02
N LEU A 15 12.65 2.83 -6.59
CA LEU A 15 13.96 2.41 -6.07
C LEU A 15 15.02 2.15 -7.16
N SER A 16 14.64 1.76 -8.39
CA SER A 16 15.62 1.49 -9.47
C SER A 16 15.98 2.71 -10.34
N SER A 17 15.09 3.70 -10.50
CA SER A 17 15.39 4.99 -11.15
C SER A 17 16.15 5.95 -10.23
N SER A 18 16.11 5.70 -8.92
CA SER A 18 16.98 6.37 -7.95
C SER A 18 18.46 6.12 -8.28
N SER A 19 18.85 4.93 -8.74
CA SER A 19 20.27 4.57 -8.90
C SER A 19 20.97 5.22 -10.09
N SER A 20 20.25 5.63 -11.16
CA SER A 20 20.87 6.28 -12.33
C SER A 20 20.82 7.81 -12.31
N SER A 21 19.99 8.41 -11.44
CA SER A 21 19.92 9.87 -11.23
C SER A 21 20.61 10.34 -9.95
N PHE A 22 21.22 9.43 -9.18
CA PHE A 22 21.93 9.73 -7.92
C PHE A 22 23.24 10.54 -8.10
N ASN A 23 23.59 10.95 -9.32
CA ASN A 23 24.85 11.65 -9.65
C ASN A 23 24.72 13.17 -9.84
N LYS A 24 23.69 13.80 -9.27
CA LYS A 24 23.68 15.27 -9.13
C LYS A 24 22.99 15.73 -7.85
N MET A 25 23.41 15.18 -6.71
CA MET A 25 23.02 15.72 -5.41
C MET A 25 23.96 16.88 -5.09
N SER A 26 23.44 18.11 -5.10
CA SER A 26 24.16 19.32 -4.75
C SER A 26 24.80 19.18 -3.36
N PRO A 27 26.04 19.65 -3.14
CA PRO A 27 26.83 19.30 -1.96
C PRO A 27 26.36 19.93 -0.62
N HIS A 28 25.12 20.42 -0.51
CA HIS A 28 24.62 21.14 0.66
C HIS A 28 23.20 20.79 1.12
N LEU A 29 22.59 19.70 0.65
CA LEU A 29 21.25 19.31 1.13
C LEU A 29 21.29 18.85 2.58
N THR A 30 20.61 19.61 3.45
CA THR A 30 20.36 19.27 4.83
C THR A 30 19.13 18.36 4.94
N PRO A 31 18.97 17.59 6.04
CA PRO A 31 17.74 16.85 6.28
C PRO A 31 16.48 17.73 6.30
N PHE A 32 16.63 19.00 6.69
CA PHE A 32 15.54 19.98 6.72
C PHE A 32 15.02 20.30 5.32
N ASP A 33 15.90 20.34 4.32
CA ASP A 33 15.52 20.57 2.93
C ASP A 33 14.62 19.45 2.40
N VAL A 34 14.86 18.20 2.83
CA VAL A 34 14.03 17.06 2.45
C VAL A 34 12.62 17.21 3.02
N PHE A 35 12.46 17.62 4.28
CA PHE A 35 11.13 17.88 4.86
C PHE A 35 10.37 18.99 4.11
N LEU A 36 11.09 19.96 3.55
CA LEU A 36 10.52 21.08 2.80
C LEU A 36 10.42 20.88 1.29
N TYR A 37 10.71 19.67 0.78
CA TYR A 37 10.46 19.35 -0.62
C TYR A 37 9.00 19.61 -0.99
N ILE A 38 8.79 20.18 -2.17
CA ILE A 38 7.46 20.49 -2.71
C ILE A 38 6.49 19.28 -2.63
N PRO A 39 6.86 18.05 -3.02
CA PRO A 39 5.99 16.88 -2.84
C PRO A 39 5.61 16.61 -1.37
N ASN A 40 6.52 16.85 -0.42
CA ASN A 40 6.25 16.62 1.01
C ASN A 40 5.34 17.71 1.59
N LEU A 41 5.48 18.96 1.13
CA LEU A 41 4.55 20.03 1.45
C LEU A 41 3.14 19.71 0.96
N ILE A 42 3.00 19.15 -0.25
CA ILE A 42 1.71 18.66 -0.75
C ILE A 42 1.17 17.55 0.17
N GLY A 43 2.01 16.59 0.58
CA GLY A 43 1.64 15.57 1.56
C GLY A 43 1.12 16.13 2.89
N TYR A 44 1.72 17.21 3.41
CA TYR A 44 1.23 17.89 4.62
C TYR A 44 -0.11 18.59 4.38
N VAL A 45 -0.29 19.24 3.22
CA VAL A 45 -1.57 19.83 2.83
C VAL A 45 -2.66 18.76 2.73
N ARG A 46 -2.36 17.58 2.17
CA ARG A 46 -3.27 16.43 2.13
C ARG A 46 -3.70 16.02 3.54
N LEU A 47 -2.75 15.90 4.48
CA LEU A 47 -3.07 15.58 5.87
C LEU A 47 -3.99 16.63 6.52
N VAL A 48 -3.73 17.93 6.29
CA VAL A 48 -4.59 19.01 6.80
C VAL A 48 -5.99 18.95 6.17
N LEU A 49 -6.09 18.76 4.85
CA LEU A 49 -7.38 18.60 4.16
C LEU A 49 -8.16 17.39 4.70
N LEU A 50 -7.46 16.31 5.02
CA LEU A 50 -8.08 15.12 5.61
C LEU A 50 -8.67 15.42 6.99
N ILE A 51 -7.94 16.12 7.86
CA ILE A 51 -8.43 16.55 9.17
C ILE A 51 -9.64 17.48 9.01
N LEU A 52 -9.54 18.47 8.12
CA LEU A 52 -10.64 19.40 7.82
C LEU A 52 -11.88 18.68 7.29
N SER A 53 -11.70 17.62 6.49
CA SER A 53 -12.81 16.80 6.01
C SER A 53 -13.56 16.19 7.19
N GLY A 54 -12.87 15.49 8.10
CA GLY A 54 -13.47 14.90 9.29
C GLY A 54 -14.18 15.92 10.19
N LEU A 55 -13.59 17.10 10.37
CA LEU A 55 -14.23 18.20 11.11
C LEU A 55 -15.51 18.68 10.42
N CYS A 56 -15.48 18.87 9.09
CA CYS A 56 -16.67 19.26 8.31
C CYS A 56 -17.80 18.24 8.43
N TRP A 57 -17.48 16.95 8.54
CA TRP A 57 -18.48 15.91 8.81
C TRP A 57 -19.14 16.09 10.18
N ILE A 58 -18.35 16.30 11.22
CA ILE A 58 -18.82 16.46 12.60
C ILE A 58 -19.73 17.70 12.75
N VAL A 59 -19.43 18.80 12.06
CA VAL A 59 -20.25 20.03 12.10
C VAL A 59 -21.40 20.05 11.08
N ASP A 60 -21.81 18.88 10.56
CA ASP A 60 -22.94 18.74 9.62
C ASP A 60 -22.78 19.55 8.32
N ARG A 61 -21.54 19.66 7.81
CA ARG A 61 -21.20 20.32 6.53
C ARG A 61 -20.71 19.30 5.49
N PRO A 62 -21.58 18.42 4.99
CA PRO A 62 -21.15 17.25 4.23
C PRO A 62 -20.58 17.62 2.84
N PHE A 63 -21.03 18.72 2.21
CA PHE A 63 -20.43 19.22 0.96
C PHE A 63 -18.96 19.59 1.13
N PHE A 64 -18.63 20.32 2.21
CA PHE A 64 -17.26 20.70 2.50
C PHE A 64 -16.40 19.49 2.91
N PHE A 65 -16.99 18.49 3.57
CA PHE A 65 -16.34 17.20 3.79
C PHE A 65 -15.91 16.58 2.45
N LEU A 66 -16.84 16.43 1.49
CA LEU A 66 -16.53 15.80 0.20
C LEU A 66 -15.52 16.61 -0.60
N LEU A 67 -15.66 17.94 -0.62
CA LEU A 67 -14.72 18.83 -1.29
C LEU A 67 -13.30 18.66 -0.73
N CYS A 68 -13.13 18.71 0.59
CA CYS A 68 -11.82 18.54 1.23
C CYS A 68 -11.26 17.13 1.01
N TYR A 69 -12.09 16.10 1.16
CA TYR A 69 -11.70 14.71 1.01
C TYR A 69 -11.25 14.40 -0.43
N ILE A 70 -12.06 14.74 -1.44
CA ILE A 70 -11.74 14.52 -2.85
C ILE A 70 -10.53 15.35 -3.28
N THR A 71 -10.40 16.58 -2.77
CA THR A 71 -9.18 17.39 -3.03
C THR A 71 -7.94 16.72 -2.45
N SER A 72 -8.01 16.18 -1.23
CA SER A 72 -6.90 15.43 -0.62
C SER A 72 -6.51 14.20 -1.44
N GLN A 73 -7.49 13.43 -1.92
CA GLN A 73 -7.26 12.26 -2.78
C GLN A 73 -6.71 12.64 -4.16
N GLY A 74 -7.18 13.76 -4.73
CA GLY A 74 -6.69 14.24 -6.02
C GLY A 74 -5.23 14.69 -5.98
N LEU A 75 -4.79 15.26 -4.85
CA LEU A 75 -3.41 15.71 -4.64
C LEU A 75 -2.40 14.56 -4.53
N ASP A 76 -2.84 13.34 -4.25
CA ASP A 76 -2.04 12.12 -4.23
C ASP A 76 -1.25 11.90 -5.54
N GLY A 77 -1.96 11.98 -6.67
CA GLY A 77 -1.30 11.85 -7.98
C GLY A 77 -0.35 13.02 -8.28
N VAL A 78 -0.58 14.18 -7.66
CA VAL A 78 0.18 15.41 -7.90
C VAL A 78 1.51 15.40 -7.15
N ASP A 79 1.55 14.92 -5.90
CA ASP A 79 2.81 14.87 -5.13
C ASP A 79 3.85 13.94 -5.78
N GLY A 80 3.45 12.77 -6.25
CA GLY A 80 4.34 11.83 -6.92
C GLY A 80 4.85 12.37 -8.25
N GLU A 81 4.00 13.10 -8.99
CA GLU A 81 4.40 13.74 -10.24
C GLU A 81 5.34 14.93 -10.00
N ALA A 82 5.05 15.76 -8.97
CA ALA A 82 5.94 16.83 -8.55
C ALA A 82 7.31 16.30 -8.12
N ALA A 83 7.35 15.20 -7.35
CA ALA A 83 8.60 14.57 -6.93
C ALA A 83 9.47 14.14 -8.13
N ARG A 84 8.86 13.56 -9.18
CA ARG A 84 9.56 13.15 -10.41
C ARG A 84 10.03 14.33 -11.25
N ARG A 85 9.18 15.34 -11.45
CA ARG A 85 9.50 16.51 -12.28
C ARG A 85 10.56 17.40 -11.66
N LEU A 86 10.53 17.56 -10.34
CA LEU A 86 11.46 18.41 -9.59
C LEU A 86 12.71 17.65 -9.15
N ASN A 87 12.83 16.36 -9.47
CA ASN A 87 13.91 15.48 -9.01
C ASN A 87 14.06 15.47 -7.47
N GLN A 88 12.93 15.56 -6.75
CA GLN A 88 12.80 15.60 -5.29
C GLN A 88 12.23 14.28 -4.72
N VAL A 89 12.53 13.16 -5.36
CA VAL A 89 12.10 11.83 -4.89
C VAL A 89 12.87 11.47 -3.61
N SER A 90 12.14 11.10 -2.55
CA SER A 90 12.73 10.73 -1.27
C SER A 90 12.00 9.54 -0.63
N ILE A 91 12.72 8.77 0.19
CA ILE A 91 12.13 7.66 0.98
C ILE A 91 11.11 8.20 1.98
N PHE A 92 11.41 9.35 2.59
CA PHE A 92 10.49 10.03 3.49
C PHE A 92 9.18 10.39 2.79
N GLY A 93 9.24 11.02 1.61
CA GLY A 93 8.05 11.37 0.85
C GLY A 93 7.22 10.16 0.44
N ALA A 94 7.85 9.08 -0.01
CA ALA A 94 7.15 7.83 -0.32
C ALA A 94 6.48 7.19 0.90
N CYS A 95 7.07 7.33 2.09
CA CYS A 95 6.46 6.87 3.35
C CYS A 95 5.30 7.77 3.77
N LEU A 96 5.47 9.09 3.68
CA LEU A 96 4.44 10.08 4.00
C LEU A 96 3.19 9.87 3.15
N ASP A 97 3.36 9.73 1.84
CA ASP A 97 2.31 9.44 0.86
C ASP A 97 1.47 8.23 1.27
N GLN A 98 2.12 7.09 1.46
CA GLN A 98 1.47 5.85 1.87
C GLN A 98 0.75 5.97 3.23
N VAL A 99 1.33 6.69 4.20
CA VAL A 99 0.69 6.91 5.51
C VAL A 99 -0.57 7.75 5.36
N VAL A 100 -0.53 8.85 4.60
CA VAL A 100 -1.69 9.73 4.38
C VAL A 100 -2.80 8.98 3.65
N ASP A 101 -2.48 8.13 2.67
CA ASP A 101 -3.46 7.26 2.02
C ASP A 101 -4.21 6.39 3.03
N ARG A 102 -3.47 5.70 3.90
CA ARG A 102 -4.09 4.81 4.90
C ARG A 102 -4.90 5.59 5.91
N LEU A 103 -4.44 6.77 6.33
CA LEU A 103 -5.21 7.64 7.22
C LEU A 103 -6.53 8.06 6.59
N SER A 104 -6.56 8.29 5.28
CA SER A 104 -7.79 8.69 4.58
C SER A 104 -8.84 7.57 4.56
N THR A 105 -8.42 6.33 4.29
CA THR A 105 -9.29 5.15 4.39
C THR A 105 -9.75 4.94 5.85
N CYS A 106 -8.83 5.04 6.83
CA CYS A 106 -9.16 4.94 8.26
C CYS A 106 -10.22 5.97 8.69
N LEU A 107 -10.12 7.21 8.21
CA LEU A 107 -11.12 8.24 8.49
C LEU A 107 -12.51 7.77 8.05
N LEU A 108 -12.66 7.25 6.83
CA LEU A 108 -13.94 6.74 6.35
C LEU A 108 -14.47 5.60 7.24
N TYR A 109 -13.62 4.64 7.60
CA TYR A 109 -14.02 3.56 8.51
C TYR A 109 -14.53 4.07 9.87
N VAL A 110 -13.83 5.05 10.47
CA VAL A 110 -14.25 5.65 11.74
C VAL A 110 -15.59 6.36 11.60
N LEU A 111 -15.77 7.17 10.55
CA LEU A 111 -17.02 7.89 10.30
C LEU A 111 -18.19 6.93 10.03
N ILE A 112 -17.97 5.88 9.23
CA ILE A 112 -18.96 4.84 8.95
C ILE A 112 -19.33 4.10 10.24
N SER A 113 -18.35 3.74 11.07
CA SER A 113 -18.61 3.08 12.34
C SER A 113 -19.38 3.95 13.34
N ALA A 114 -19.31 5.28 13.21
CA ALA A 114 -20.04 6.21 14.07
C ALA A 114 -21.52 6.37 13.66
N VAL A 115 -21.85 6.12 12.38
CA VAL A 115 -23.21 6.31 11.83
C VAL A 115 -24.00 5.01 11.69
N TYR A 116 -23.33 3.87 11.56
CA TYR A 116 -23.98 2.55 11.46
C TYR A 116 -24.11 1.87 12.84
N PRO A 117 -25.12 1.00 13.03
CA PRO A 117 -25.30 0.26 14.28
C PRO A 117 -24.06 -0.53 14.73
N PRO A 118 -23.81 -0.66 16.05
CA PRO A 118 -22.58 -1.28 16.57
C PRO A 118 -22.32 -2.73 16.14
N HIS A 119 -23.35 -3.50 15.78
CA HIS A 119 -23.17 -4.89 15.35
C HIS A 119 -22.40 -5.03 14.02
N TYR A 120 -22.29 -3.96 13.22
CA TYR A 120 -21.43 -3.95 12.03
C TYR A 120 -19.97 -3.62 12.33
N ALA A 121 -19.66 -3.08 13.53
CA ALA A 121 -18.33 -2.58 13.87
C ALA A 121 -17.25 -3.68 13.79
N CYS A 122 -17.56 -4.90 14.24
CA CYS A 122 -16.63 -6.03 14.13
C CYS A 122 -16.25 -6.34 12.67
N GLY A 123 -17.23 -6.31 11.76
CA GLY A 123 -16.98 -6.55 10.34
C GLY A 123 -16.12 -5.43 9.72
N LEU A 124 -16.47 -4.18 9.99
CA LEU A 124 -15.71 -3.00 9.54
C LEU A 124 -14.26 -3.03 10.06
N PHE A 125 -14.07 -3.40 11.33
CA PHE A 125 -12.75 -3.54 11.93
C PHE A 125 -11.92 -4.63 11.25
N LEU A 126 -12.51 -5.79 10.94
CA LEU A 126 -11.80 -6.85 10.22
C LEU A 126 -11.39 -6.41 8.81
N PHE A 127 -12.28 -5.71 8.08
CA PHE A 127 -11.93 -5.16 6.77
C PHE A 127 -10.78 -4.14 6.86
N LEU A 128 -10.84 -3.23 7.84
CA LEU A 128 -9.78 -2.26 8.09
C LEU A 128 -8.45 -2.94 8.45
N LEU A 129 -8.49 -3.98 9.31
CA LEU A 129 -7.32 -4.73 9.73
C LEU A 129 -6.61 -5.37 8.53
N PHE A 130 -7.37 -5.99 7.63
CA PHE A 130 -6.81 -6.61 6.44
C PHE A 130 -6.32 -5.60 5.40
N ASP A 131 -7.01 -4.48 5.24
CA ASP A 131 -6.59 -3.40 4.34
C ASP A 131 -5.27 -2.78 4.79
N VAL A 132 -5.23 -2.22 6.01
CA VAL A 132 -4.04 -1.53 6.53
C VAL A 132 -2.92 -2.52 6.81
N GLY A 133 -3.20 -3.63 7.50
CA GLY A 133 -2.20 -4.60 7.91
C GLY A 133 -1.54 -5.30 6.72
N GLY A 134 -2.35 -5.74 5.75
CA GLY A 134 -1.84 -6.40 4.55
C GLY A 134 -0.93 -5.48 3.72
N HIS A 135 -1.37 -4.24 3.53
CA HIS A 135 -0.61 -3.25 2.77
C HIS A 135 0.68 -2.82 3.49
N TRP A 136 0.65 -2.59 4.80
CA TRP A 136 1.82 -2.22 5.59
C TRP A 136 2.91 -3.30 5.56
N ILE A 137 2.55 -4.56 5.78
CA ILE A 137 3.52 -5.67 5.73
C ILE A 137 4.18 -5.72 4.33
N HIS A 138 3.40 -5.54 3.27
CA HIS A 138 3.91 -5.52 1.90
C HIS A 138 4.86 -4.34 1.64
N PHE A 139 4.52 -3.16 2.15
CA PHE A 139 5.37 -1.98 2.06
C PHE A 139 6.69 -2.17 2.81
N PHE A 140 6.65 -2.62 4.07
CA PHE A 140 7.86 -2.89 4.84
C PHE A 140 8.73 -3.95 4.17
N ALA A 141 8.13 -5.01 3.64
CA ALA A 141 8.85 -6.00 2.85
C ALA A 141 9.56 -5.36 1.65
N SER A 142 8.87 -4.48 0.93
CA SER A 142 9.43 -3.79 -0.24
C SER A 142 10.50 -2.76 0.13
N ALA A 143 10.34 -2.03 1.22
CA ALA A 143 11.33 -1.07 1.71
C ALA A 143 12.60 -1.77 2.22
N VAL A 144 12.46 -2.81 3.05
CA VAL A 144 13.59 -3.53 3.66
C VAL A 144 14.33 -4.38 2.63
N VAL A 145 13.61 -5.15 1.82
CA VAL A 145 14.21 -6.06 0.82
C VAL A 145 14.66 -5.29 -0.43
N GLY A 146 13.88 -4.30 -0.86
CA GLY A 146 14.19 -3.48 -2.05
C GLY A 146 15.40 -2.56 -1.88
N ALA A 147 15.68 -2.08 -0.66
CA ALA A 147 16.81 -1.20 -0.39
C ALA A 147 18.20 -1.85 -0.60
N LYS A 148 18.31 -3.18 -0.67
CA LYS A 148 19.62 -3.89 -0.75
C LYS A 148 19.81 -4.81 -1.95
N SER A 149 18.76 -5.13 -2.71
CA SER A 149 18.89 -6.00 -3.90
C SER A 149 19.84 -5.45 -4.99
N HIS A 150 20.28 -4.19 -4.89
CA HIS A 150 21.23 -3.57 -5.83
C HIS A 150 22.69 -3.50 -5.32
N LYS A 151 22.96 -3.82 -4.04
CA LYS A 151 24.32 -3.72 -3.46
C LYS A 151 25.06 -5.06 -3.34
N ASP A 152 24.35 -6.20 -3.36
CA ASP A 152 24.93 -7.50 -2.99
C ASP A 152 25.17 -8.47 -4.17
N VAL A 153 24.93 -8.08 -5.43
CA VAL A 153 25.07 -9.01 -6.60
C VAL A 153 26.43 -8.86 -7.32
N ARG A 154 27.42 -8.15 -6.76
CA ARG A 154 28.73 -7.94 -7.42
C ARG A 154 29.97 -8.31 -6.61
N ALA A 155 29.83 -8.96 -5.45
CA ALA A 155 31.00 -9.29 -4.64
C ALA A 155 30.88 -10.68 -4.03
N THR A 156 31.17 -11.71 -4.82
CA THR A 156 31.98 -12.85 -4.38
C THR A 156 32.31 -13.75 -5.57
N ASP A 157 33.36 -13.36 -6.31
CA ASP A 157 34.14 -14.28 -7.11
C ASP A 157 35.53 -14.44 -6.45
N GLU A 158 35.97 -15.69 -6.39
CA GLU A 158 37.35 -16.18 -6.27
C GLU A 158 38.06 -16.40 -4.90
N LYS A 159 38.35 -17.71 -4.70
CA LYS A 159 39.63 -18.38 -4.29
C LYS A 159 40.01 -18.51 -2.80
N LYS A 160 40.16 -19.76 -2.34
CA LYS A 160 41.47 -20.45 -2.24
C LYS A 160 41.39 -21.96 -1.95
N ASN A 161 42.41 -22.67 -2.46
CA ASN A 161 42.65 -24.12 -2.42
C ASN A 161 43.40 -24.60 -1.16
N GLU A 162 43.01 -25.82 -0.74
CA GLU A 162 43.77 -27.03 -0.34
C GLU A 162 44.91 -27.06 0.72
N GLY A 163 44.76 -27.99 1.68
CA GLY A 163 45.81 -28.93 2.11
C GLY A 163 45.90 -29.25 3.63
N LEU A 164 45.49 -30.44 4.09
CA LEU A 164 46.30 -31.53 4.71
C LEU A 164 45.44 -32.55 5.51
N ALA A 165 46.02 -33.71 5.83
CA ALA A 165 45.42 -35.04 5.89
C ALA A 165 44.95 -35.59 7.28
N GLU A 166 44.07 -36.60 7.17
CA GLU A 166 43.97 -37.80 8.03
C GLU A 166 43.70 -37.66 9.54
N GLY A 167 42.63 -36.94 9.86
CA GLY A 167 41.61 -37.35 10.84
C GLY A 167 40.20 -37.19 10.26
N GLU A 168 40.15 -37.10 8.92
CA GLU A 168 39.22 -36.22 8.23
C GLU A 168 38.07 -36.93 7.54
N LYS A 169 38.04 -38.26 7.39
CA LYS A 169 37.00 -38.88 6.55
C LYS A 169 35.59 -38.79 7.15
N GLU A 170 35.45 -38.96 8.47
CA GLU A 170 34.16 -38.84 9.16
C GLU A 170 33.78 -37.37 9.42
N LYS A 171 34.76 -36.51 9.75
CA LYS A 171 34.57 -35.06 9.87
C LYS A 171 34.26 -34.42 8.51
N ARG A 172 34.92 -34.85 7.43
CA ARG A 172 34.57 -34.48 6.04
C ARG A 172 33.19 -34.98 5.73
N GLN A 173 32.84 -36.26 5.91
CA GLN A 173 31.47 -36.72 5.61
C GLN A 173 30.38 -35.95 6.38
N LYS A 174 30.58 -35.65 7.66
CA LYS A 174 29.66 -34.79 8.45
C LYS A 174 29.65 -33.35 7.94
N MET A 175 30.81 -32.80 7.56
CA MET A 175 30.94 -31.45 6.99
C MET A 175 30.36 -31.36 5.57
N THR A 176 30.49 -32.39 4.73
CA THR A 176 29.93 -32.44 3.38
C THR A 176 28.42 -32.60 3.45
N ARG A 177 27.89 -33.46 4.33
CA ARG A 177 26.43 -33.55 4.57
C ARG A 177 25.86 -32.24 5.10
N LYS A 178 26.54 -31.60 6.06
CA LYS A 178 26.13 -30.29 6.58
C LYS A 178 26.17 -29.20 5.50
N LYS A 179 27.22 -29.19 4.65
CA LYS A 179 27.29 -28.28 3.50
C LYS A 179 26.20 -28.56 2.46
N GLU A 180 25.90 -29.82 2.17
CA GLU A 180 24.82 -30.19 1.25
C GLU A 180 23.43 -29.83 1.81
N GLU A 181 23.21 -29.97 3.11
CA GLU A 181 21.99 -29.52 3.79
C GLU A 181 21.88 -27.99 3.76
N GLU A 182 22.96 -27.28 4.11
CA GLU A 182 23.02 -25.82 4.01
C GLU A 182 22.79 -25.33 2.57
N GLU A 183 23.33 -26.01 1.56
CA GLU A 183 23.14 -25.65 0.15
C GLU A 183 21.73 -25.97 -0.35
N LYS A 184 21.15 -27.10 0.06
CA LYS A 184 19.73 -27.43 -0.21
C LYS A 184 18.79 -26.42 0.45
N GLU A 185 19.11 -25.98 1.66
CA GLU A 185 18.33 -25.00 2.40
C GLU A 185 18.46 -23.60 1.78
N LYS A 186 19.68 -23.20 1.36
CA LYS A 186 19.91 -21.99 0.54
C LYS A 186 19.12 -22.03 -0.76
N ARG A 187 19.13 -23.15 -1.50
CA ARG A 187 18.33 -23.30 -2.73
C ARG A 187 16.82 -23.25 -2.46
N LYS A 188 16.34 -23.78 -1.34
CA LYS A 188 14.93 -23.65 -0.93
C LYS A 188 14.57 -22.20 -0.59
N GLU A 189 15.45 -21.47 0.07
CA GLU A 189 15.27 -20.05 0.38
C GLU A 189 15.31 -19.18 -0.86
N GLU A 190 16.26 -19.38 -1.77
CA GLU A 190 16.28 -18.69 -3.05
C GLU A 190 14.99 -18.94 -3.83
N LYS A 191 14.52 -20.20 -3.87
CA LYS A 191 13.21 -20.53 -4.47
C LYS A 191 12.03 -19.88 -3.74
N MET A 192 12.12 -19.64 -2.43
CA MET A 192 11.08 -18.93 -1.66
C MET A 192 11.17 -17.40 -1.80
N LEU A 193 12.37 -16.83 -1.91
CA LEU A 193 12.60 -15.41 -2.17
C LEU A 193 12.17 -15.02 -3.59
N VAL A 194 12.34 -15.96 -4.53
CA VAL A 194 11.89 -15.89 -5.92
C VAL A 194 10.47 -16.48 -6.07
N ALA A 195 9.78 -16.84 -4.97
CA ALA A 195 8.43 -17.35 -5.06
C ALA A 195 7.52 -16.30 -5.71
N GLU A 196 7.01 -16.65 -6.88
CA GLU A 196 6.16 -15.77 -7.67
C GLU A 196 4.95 -15.34 -6.84
N PRO A 197 4.57 -14.05 -6.89
CA PRO A 197 3.35 -13.59 -6.25
C PRO A 197 2.15 -14.40 -6.75
N HIS A 198 1.16 -14.60 -5.89
CA HIS A 198 -0.07 -15.31 -6.25
C HIS A 198 -0.67 -14.72 -7.54
N TRP A 199 -1.29 -15.54 -8.38
CA TRP A 199 -1.75 -15.11 -9.72
C TRP A 199 -2.71 -13.92 -9.67
N VAL A 200 -3.56 -13.85 -8.64
CA VAL A 200 -4.45 -12.70 -8.37
C VAL A 200 -3.66 -11.40 -8.22
N LEU A 201 -2.55 -11.47 -7.47
CA LEU A 201 -1.69 -10.32 -7.23
C LEU A 201 -0.92 -9.93 -8.50
N ARG A 202 -0.57 -10.90 -9.37
CA ARG A 202 -0.02 -10.63 -10.70
C ARG A 202 -1.01 -9.87 -11.59
N VAL A 203 -2.25 -10.37 -11.71
CA VAL A 203 -3.31 -9.71 -12.49
C VAL A 203 -3.54 -8.29 -11.99
N TYR A 204 -3.57 -8.09 -10.67
CA TYR A 204 -3.72 -6.78 -10.05
C TYR A 204 -2.60 -5.81 -10.44
N TYR A 205 -1.33 -6.25 -10.41
CA TYR A 205 -0.18 -5.39 -10.74
C TYR A 205 0.11 -5.25 -12.24
N GLU A 206 -0.33 -6.20 -13.06
CA GLU A 206 -0.07 -6.21 -14.50
C GLU A 206 -0.88 -5.12 -15.23
N SER A 207 -2.12 -4.91 -14.81
CA SER A 207 -3.02 -3.90 -15.37
C SER A 207 -3.11 -2.67 -14.48
N ARG A 208 -2.48 -1.56 -14.93
CA ARG A 208 -2.58 -0.26 -14.25
C ARG A 208 -4.03 0.21 -14.14
N LEU A 209 -4.84 -0.06 -15.15
CA LEU A 209 -6.27 0.30 -15.15
C LEU A 209 -7.01 -0.48 -14.06
N LEU A 210 -6.80 -1.80 -13.95
CA LEU A 210 -7.45 -2.60 -12.92
C LEU A 210 -7.06 -2.13 -11.53
N MET A 211 -5.78 -1.86 -11.29
CA MET A 211 -5.28 -1.34 -10.02
C MET A 211 -5.96 -0.02 -9.64
N CYS A 212 -5.96 0.96 -10.55
CA CYS A 212 -6.60 2.26 -10.33
C CYS A 212 -8.11 2.11 -10.10
N LEU A 213 -8.80 1.30 -10.91
CA LEU A 213 -10.24 1.04 -10.74
C LEU A 213 -10.53 0.41 -9.38
N CYS A 214 -9.74 -0.57 -8.94
CA CYS A 214 -9.93 -1.19 -7.63
C CYS A 214 -9.74 -0.20 -6.48
N ILE A 215 -8.75 0.68 -6.56
CA ILE A 215 -8.51 1.72 -5.55
C ILE A 215 -9.67 2.72 -5.53
N LEU A 216 -10.04 3.26 -6.70
CA LEU A 216 -11.13 4.23 -6.83
C LEU A 216 -12.48 3.64 -6.40
N CYS A 217 -12.79 2.39 -6.78
CA CYS A 217 -14.01 1.74 -6.36
C CYS A 217 -14.01 1.37 -4.88
N TYR A 218 -12.86 1.07 -4.29
CA TYR A 218 -12.76 0.79 -2.86
C TYR A 218 -13.08 2.04 -2.03
N GLU A 219 -12.46 3.17 -2.33
CA GLU A 219 -12.78 4.45 -1.67
C GLU A 219 -14.20 4.93 -2.01
N GLY A 220 -14.62 4.77 -3.28
CA GLY A 220 -15.97 5.09 -3.73
C GLY A 220 -17.05 4.27 -3.01
N PHE A 221 -16.78 3.00 -2.70
CA PHE A 221 -17.68 2.16 -1.89
C PHE A 221 -17.84 2.72 -0.48
N LEU A 222 -16.73 3.03 0.20
CA LEU A 222 -16.74 3.57 1.57
C LEU A 222 -17.42 4.94 1.62
N LEU A 223 -17.09 5.84 0.69
CA LEU A 223 -17.74 7.15 0.58
C LEU A 223 -19.25 7.01 0.30
N SER A 224 -19.65 6.11 -0.59
CA SER A 224 -21.07 5.89 -0.89
C SER A 224 -21.83 5.34 0.32
N LEU A 225 -21.20 4.44 1.07
CA LEU A 225 -21.75 3.88 2.31
C LEU A 225 -21.93 4.98 3.35
N LEU A 226 -20.92 5.83 3.54
CA LEU A 226 -20.97 6.97 4.44
C LEU A 226 -22.04 8.00 4.03
N LEU A 227 -22.13 8.37 2.75
CA LEU A 227 -23.11 9.35 2.28
C LEU A 227 -24.54 8.81 2.36
N LEU A 228 -24.74 7.50 2.16
CA LEU A 228 -26.06 6.88 2.27
C LEU A 228 -26.58 6.89 3.71
N SER A 229 -25.72 6.89 4.73
CA SER A 229 -26.13 7.00 6.13
C SER A 229 -26.81 8.33 6.46
N ASN A 230 -26.51 9.40 5.69
CA ASN A 230 -27.16 10.70 5.82
C ASN A 230 -28.53 10.77 5.11
N THR A 231 -28.93 9.70 4.41
CA THR A 231 -30.25 9.60 3.78
C THR A 231 -31.16 8.75 4.67
N SER A 232 -32.42 9.16 4.88
CA SER A 232 -33.46 8.39 5.61
C SER A 232 -33.66 6.96 5.10
N SER A 233 -33.09 6.65 3.93
CA SER A 233 -33.12 5.37 3.26
C SER A 233 -31.78 4.64 3.45
N SER A 234 -31.39 4.40 4.71
CA SER A 234 -30.39 3.35 4.98
C SER A 234 -30.86 2.07 4.26
N PRO A 235 -29.96 1.23 3.73
CA PRO A 235 -30.35 -0.01 3.06
C PRO A 235 -31.05 -1.00 4.02
N PHE A 236 -31.18 -0.65 5.31
CA PHE A 236 -31.68 -1.50 6.39
C PHE A 236 -32.76 -0.84 7.29
N SER A 237 -33.36 0.30 6.92
CA SER A 237 -34.34 1.01 7.79
C SER A 237 -35.76 1.10 7.22
N PHE A 238 -36.75 0.96 8.11
CA PHE A 238 -38.20 1.09 7.88
C PHE A 238 -38.67 2.50 8.29
N SER A 239 -39.52 3.14 7.48
CA SER A 239 -39.74 4.60 7.44
C SER A 239 -40.62 5.21 8.54
N SER A 240 -40.34 6.48 8.90
CA SER A 240 -41.25 7.43 9.56
C SER A 240 -41.24 8.79 8.82
N PRO A 241 -42.39 9.44 8.58
CA PRO A 241 -42.55 10.51 7.57
C PRO A 241 -42.02 11.92 7.93
N HIS A 242 -41.66 12.19 9.19
CA HIS A 242 -41.20 13.53 9.60
C HIS A 242 -39.70 13.80 9.32
N SER A 243 -38.89 12.75 9.15
CA SER A 243 -37.46 12.81 8.81
C SER A 243 -37.20 13.15 7.32
N ASP A 244 -38.21 13.08 6.46
CA ASP A 244 -38.03 13.12 5.00
C ASP A 244 -37.81 14.55 4.44
N VAL A 245 -38.27 15.59 5.14
CA VAL A 245 -38.15 16.99 4.68
C VAL A 245 -36.77 17.59 4.93
N LEU A 246 -36.18 17.35 6.10
CA LEU A 246 -34.84 17.87 6.43
C LEU A 246 -33.74 17.14 5.64
N VAL A 247 -33.97 15.86 5.33
CA VAL A 247 -33.06 15.01 4.54
C VAL A 247 -33.04 15.38 3.07
N LYS A 248 -34.18 15.78 2.49
CA LYS A 248 -34.26 16.28 1.10
C LYS A 248 -33.28 17.44 0.85
N ASN A 249 -33.18 18.39 1.78
CA ASN A 249 -32.27 19.53 1.67
C ASN A 249 -30.78 19.17 1.78
N LYS A 250 -30.40 18.07 2.47
CA LYS A 250 -29.00 17.60 2.53
C LYS A 250 -28.60 16.83 1.26
N THR A 251 -29.53 16.12 0.61
CA THR A 251 -29.27 15.36 -0.63
C THR A 251 -29.19 16.24 -1.88
N ASP A 252 -29.94 17.35 -1.94
CA ASP A 252 -29.88 18.29 -3.07
C ASP A 252 -28.49 18.96 -3.19
N LEU A 253 -27.77 19.07 -2.07
CA LEU A 253 -26.43 19.67 -2.00
C LEU A 253 -25.35 18.84 -2.74
N PHE A 254 -25.60 17.55 -2.98
CA PHE A 254 -24.61 16.63 -3.56
C PHE A 254 -24.86 16.27 -5.02
N PHE A 255 -25.98 16.68 -5.62
CA PHE A 255 -26.42 16.25 -6.95
C PHE A 255 -26.51 14.72 -7.16
N LEU A 256 -26.26 13.91 -6.12
CA LEU A 256 -26.25 12.46 -6.15
C LEU A 256 -27.52 11.96 -5.48
N SER A 257 -28.44 11.42 -6.29
CA SER A 257 -29.65 10.81 -5.75
C SER A 257 -29.31 9.58 -4.89
N PRO A 258 -30.13 9.22 -3.87
CA PRO A 258 -29.95 7.97 -3.12
C PRO A 258 -29.91 6.72 -4.01
N PHE A 259 -30.64 6.75 -5.13
CA PHE A 259 -30.58 5.70 -6.15
C PHE A 259 -29.19 5.61 -6.79
N THR A 260 -28.58 6.74 -7.12
CA THR A 260 -27.21 6.81 -7.66
C THR A 260 -26.19 6.25 -6.67
N LEU A 261 -26.31 6.57 -5.37
CA LEU A 261 -25.42 6.05 -4.34
C LEU A 261 -25.54 4.53 -4.18
N ARG A 262 -26.76 3.99 -4.24
CA ARG A 262 -27.00 2.53 -4.20
C ARG A 262 -26.46 1.82 -5.45
N LEU A 263 -26.63 2.43 -6.63
CA LEU A 263 -26.04 1.92 -7.86
C LEU A 263 -24.52 1.91 -7.77
N LEU A 264 -23.92 2.99 -7.28
CA LEU A 264 -22.48 3.10 -7.08
C LEU A 264 -21.95 2.05 -6.11
N LEU A 265 -22.64 1.81 -4.98
CA LEU A 265 -22.33 0.71 -4.06
C LEU A 265 -22.33 -0.64 -4.78
N GLY A 266 -23.38 -0.93 -5.57
CA GLY A 266 -23.49 -2.19 -6.31
C GLY A 266 -22.33 -2.38 -7.31
N VAL A 267 -22.00 -1.35 -8.08
CA VAL A 267 -20.90 -1.38 -9.06
C VAL A 267 -19.54 -1.49 -8.38
N CYS A 268 -19.32 -0.78 -7.28
CA CYS A 268 -18.04 -0.78 -6.57
C CYS A 268 -17.79 -2.05 -5.73
N THR A 269 -18.85 -2.75 -5.29
CA THR A 269 -18.75 -3.95 -4.44
C THR A 269 -17.79 -5.02 -4.98
N PRO A 270 -17.89 -5.51 -6.23
CA PRO A 270 -16.97 -6.54 -6.73
C PRO A 270 -15.52 -6.09 -6.73
N PHE A 271 -15.25 -4.82 -7.08
CA PHE A 271 -13.90 -4.26 -7.06
C PHE A 271 -13.37 -4.07 -5.64
N MET A 272 -14.22 -3.67 -4.70
CA MET A 272 -13.88 -3.55 -3.28
C MET A 272 -13.53 -4.91 -2.68
N LEU A 273 -14.30 -5.95 -2.98
CA LEU A 273 -14.01 -7.33 -2.53
C LEU A 273 -12.71 -7.85 -3.14
N PHE A 274 -12.50 -7.62 -4.44
CA PHE A 274 -11.23 -7.96 -5.09
C PHE A 274 -10.05 -7.21 -4.46
N LYS A 275 -10.20 -5.90 -4.20
CA LYS A 275 -9.18 -5.10 -3.52
C LYS A 275 -8.87 -5.64 -2.12
N THR A 276 -9.89 -5.98 -1.35
CA THR A 276 -9.72 -6.60 -0.02
C THR A 276 -8.93 -7.90 -0.11
N LEU A 277 -9.26 -8.78 -1.06
CA LEU A 277 -8.51 -10.00 -1.33
C LEU A 277 -7.04 -9.69 -1.69
N THR A 278 -6.80 -8.68 -2.54
CA THR A 278 -5.43 -8.28 -2.90
C THR A 278 -4.65 -7.78 -1.70
N ASN A 279 -5.25 -7.05 -0.76
CA ASN A 279 -4.58 -6.59 0.46
C ASN A 279 -4.15 -7.76 1.36
N ILE A 280 -5.02 -8.75 1.54
CA ILE A 280 -4.70 -9.97 2.29
C ILE A 280 -3.51 -10.69 1.64
N LEU A 281 -3.57 -10.86 0.31
CA LEU A 281 -2.50 -11.52 -0.45
C LEU A 281 -1.19 -10.72 -0.42
N GLN A 282 -1.26 -9.38 -0.45
CA GLN A 282 -0.12 -8.49 -0.27
C GLN A 282 0.55 -8.72 1.09
N GLY A 283 -0.24 -8.84 2.15
CA GLY A 283 0.26 -9.14 3.50
C GLY A 283 0.97 -10.48 3.58
N ILE A 284 0.34 -11.54 3.06
CA ILE A 284 0.93 -12.90 3.03
C ILE A 284 2.23 -12.89 2.23
N TYR A 285 2.23 -12.25 1.05
CA TYR A 285 3.40 -12.16 0.19
C TYR A 285 4.54 -11.36 0.85
N GLY A 286 4.22 -10.22 1.46
CA GLY A 286 5.18 -9.40 2.19
C GLY A 286 5.79 -10.12 3.39
N ALA A 287 4.97 -10.82 4.18
CA ALA A 287 5.41 -11.59 5.33
C ALA A 287 6.40 -12.68 4.93
N LYS A 288 6.10 -13.45 3.88
CA LYS A 288 7.01 -14.48 3.34
C LYS A 288 8.36 -13.88 2.94
N ARG A 289 8.35 -12.74 2.23
CA ARG A 289 9.59 -12.05 1.83
C ARG A 289 10.41 -11.57 3.03
N LEU A 290 9.76 -11.01 4.06
CA LEU A 290 10.44 -10.56 5.27
C LEU A 290 11.07 -11.71 6.05
N VAL A 291 10.38 -12.84 6.20
CA VAL A 291 10.91 -14.03 6.89
C VAL A 291 12.13 -14.57 6.15
N CYS A 292 12.03 -14.79 4.85
CA CYS A 292 13.15 -15.29 4.05
C CYS A 292 14.35 -14.33 4.08
N TRP A 293 14.10 -13.02 4.03
CA TRP A 293 15.14 -12.01 4.15
C TRP A 293 15.82 -12.05 5.54
N GLY A 294 15.03 -12.15 6.62
CA GLY A 294 15.55 -12.25 7.98
C GLY A 294 16.46 -13.45 8.18
N LEU A 295 16.06 -14.63 7.68
CA LEU A 295 16.87 -15.85 7.72
C LEU A 295 18.20 -15.68 6.94
N SER A 296 18.14 -15.06 5.75
CA SER A 296 19.33 -14.78 4.95
C SER A 296 20.34 -13.90 5.68
N LEU A 297 19.87 -12.91 6.44
CA LEU A 297 20.71 -12.02 7.25
C LEU A 297 21.35 -12.73 8.43
N GLN A 298 20.59 -13.58 9.13
CA GLN A 298 21.13 -14.36 10.25
C GLN A 298 22.25 -15.29 9.78
N ARG A 299 22.08 -15.96 8.65
CA ARG A 299 23.12 -16.84 8.09
C ARG A 299 24.37 -16.08 7.68
N LYS A 300 24.23 -14.91 7.04
CA LYS A 300 25.37 -14.03 6.71
C LYS A 300 26.17 -13.57 7.94
N ARG A 301 25.57 -13.53 9.13
CA ARG A 301 26.26 -13.19 10.38
C ARG A 301 26.96 -14.38 11.04
N LEU A 302 26.59 -15.61 10.68
CA LEU A 302 27.15 -16.84 11.22
C LEU A 302 28.31 -17.40 10.37
N GLN A 303 28.51 -16.87 9.16
CA GLN A 303 29.64 -17.16 8.27
C GLN A 303 30.74 -16.11 8.46
#